data_AF-A0A1F8P3J2-F1
#
_entry.id   AF-A0A1F8P3J2-F1
#
_cell.length_a   1.000
_cell.length_b   1.000
_cell.length_c   1.000
_cell.angle_alpha   90.00
_cell.angle_beta   90.00
_cell.angle_gamma   90.00
#
_symmetry.space_group_name_H-M   'P 1'
#
loop_
_entity.id
_entity.type
_entity.pdbx_description
1 polymer ?
#
loop_
_entity_poly.entity_id
_entity_poly.type
_entity_poly.pdbx_seq_one_letter_code
_entity_poly.pdbx_strand_id
1 'polypeptide(L)'
;MELELPIGGIPLGGDEISIHAFGYEYTYEVRRRRFVRPAALSVMGHEELDWVMLVTCKGYDARQNTYRWRLAIQAVLMRIELEGLP
;
A
#
# COMPACT_ATOMS: atom_id res chain seq x y z
N MET A 1 6.13 11.29 13.82
CA MET A 1 5.76 10.07 14.58
C MET A 1 4.80 9.29 13.70
N GLU A 2 5.37 8.48 12.81
CA GLU A 2 4.60 7.62 11.90
C GLU A 2 4.29 6.34 12.66
N LEU A 3 3.01 6.06 12.88
CA LEU A 3 2.57 4.86 13.56
C LEU A 3 2.51 3.73 12.54
N GLU A 4 3.46 2.79 12.62
CA GLU A 4 3.39 1.51 11.91
C GLU A 4 2.42 0.60 12.67
N LEU A 5 1.11 0.76 12.43
CA LEU A 5 0.11 -0.13 13.01
C LEU A 5 -0.23 -1.28 12.06
N PRO A 6 -0.31 -2.53 12.56
CA PRO A 6 -0.87 -3.63 11.79
C PRO A 6 -2.34 -3.33 11.49
N ILE A 7 -2.77 -3.62 10.26
CA ILE A 7 -4.17 -3.53 9.88
C ILE A 7 -4.86 -4.73 10.54
N GLY A 8 -5.69 -4.50 11.55
CA GLY A 8 -6.50 -5.57 12.16
C GLY A 8 -5.73 -6.70 12.86
N GLY A 9 -4.50 -6.46 13.33
CA GLY A 9 -3.72 -7.48 14.05
C GLY A 9 -2.95 -8.47 13.16
N ILE A 10 -2.82 -8.21 11.86
CA ILE A 10 -2.06 -9.03 10.92
C ILE A 10 -0.57 -8.63 10.94
N PRO A 11 0.37 -9.55 11.22
CA PRO A 11 1.81 -9.27 11.19
C PRO A 11 2.27 -8.87 9.77
N LEU A 12 3.30 -8.03 9.69
CA LEU A 12 3.78 -7.42 8.43
C LEU A 12 4.53 -8.38 7.49
N GLY A 13 4.91 -9.57 7.97
CA GLY A 13 5.67 -10.54 7.18
C GLY A 13 4.74 -11.42 6.34
N GLY A 14 4.86 -11.32 5.02
CA GLY A 14 4.22 -12.25 4.08
C GLY A 14 2.96 -11.75 3.40
N ASP A 15 2.55 -10.50 3.61
CA ASP A 15 1.42 -9.93 2.88
C ASP A 15 1.86 -9.54 1.46
N GLU A 16 1.22 -10.16 0.47
CA GLU A 16 1.42 -9.91 -0.95
C GLU A 16 0.28 -9.09 -1.56
N ILE A 17 0.60 -8.27 -2.56
CA ILE A 17 -0.35 -7.61 -3.44
C ILE A 17 -0.15 -8.23 -4.82
N SER A 18 -1.20 -8.82 -5.37
CA SER A 18 -1.23 -9.31 -6.75
C SER A 18 -1.98 -8.32 -7.64
N ILE A 19 -1.34 -7.92 -8.74
CA ILE A 19 -1.93 -7.07 -9.78
C ILE A 19 -2.01 -7.88 -11.06
N HIS A 20 -3.23 -8.04 -11.58
CA HIS A 20 -3.50 -8.71 -12.85
C HIS A 20 -3.63 -7.64 -13.93
N ALA A 21 -2.67 -7.60 -14.86
CA ALA A 21 -2.67 -6.62 -15.94
C ALA A 21 -1.90 -7.13 -17.14
N PHE A 22 -2.33 -6.75 -18.35
CA PHE A 22 -1.61 -7.05 -19.59
C PHE A 22 -1.32 -8.54 -19.86
N GLY A 23 -2.12 -9.45 -19.27
CA GLY A 23 -1.91 -10.89 -19.35
C GLY A 23 -0.81 -11.41 -18.44
N TYR A 24 -0.40 -10.65 -17.43
CA TYR A 24 0.57 -11.06 -16.41
C TYR A 24 0.01 -10.82 -15.01
N GLU A 25 0.46 -11.67 -14.08
CA GLU A 25 0.32 -11.48 -12.64
C GLU A 25 1.61 -10.87 -12.08
N TYR A 26 1.51 -9.69 -11.49
CA TYR A 26 2.61 -8.99 -10.82
C TYR A 26 2.44 -9.14 -9.32
N THR A 27 3.37 -9.83 -8.67
CA THR A 27 3.32 -10.01 -7.21
C THR A 27 4.29 -9.08 -6.51
N TYR A 28 3.76 -8.30 -5.57
CA TYR A 28 4.48 -7.33 -4.74
C TYR A 28 4.44 -7.73 -3.27
N GLU A 29 5.55 -7.61 -2.55
CA GLU A 29 5.61 -7.86 -1.11
C GLU A 29 5.53 -6.54 -0.33
N VAL A 30 4.62 -6.48 0.64
CA VAL A 30 4.43 -5.29 1.47
C VAL A 30 5.67 -5.06 2.34
N ARG A 31 6.28 -3.87 2.23
CA ARG A 31 7.46 -3.49 3.01
C ARG A 31 7.17 -2.43 4.06
N ARG A 32 6.27 -1.49 3.78
CA ARG A 32 6.00 -0.33 4.64
C ARG A 32 4.51 -0.06 4.75
N ARG A 33 4.05 0.28 5.95
CA ARG A 33 2.68 0.74 6.23
C ARG A 33 2.73 2.01 7.06
N ARG A 34 2.16 3.10 6.54
CA ARG A 34 2.25 4.42 7.18
C ARG A 34 0.87 5.05 7.29
N PHE A 35 0.56 5.57 8.47
CA PHE A 35 -0.53 6.50 8.66
C PHE A 35 -0.01 7.91 8.47
N VAL A 36 -0.49 8.58 7.43
CA VAL A 36 -0.06 9.93 7.09
C VAL A 36 -1.22 10.91 7.12
N ARG A 37 -0.90 12.19 7.33
CA ARG A 37 -1.91 13.26 7.27
C ARG A 37 -2.36 13.43 5.81
N PRO A 38 -3.60 13.89 5.56
CA PRO A 38 -4.13 14.05 4.20
C PRO A 38 -3.28 14.90 3.26
N ALA A 39 -2.54 15.88 3.79
CA ALA A 39 -1.68 16.79 3.02
C ALA A 39 -0.20 16.36 2.97
N ALA A 40 0.16 15.23 3.58
CA ALA A 40 1.55 14.79 3.61
C ALA A 40 1.94 14.09 2.30
N LEU A 41 2.76 14.75 1.50
CA LEU A 41 3.38 14.19 0.28
C LEU A 41 4.55 13.25 0.57
N SER A 42 4.93 13.08 1.85
CA SER A 42 6.11 12.30 2.27
C SER A 42 6.09 10.84 1.84
N VAL A 43 4.92 10.32 1.44
CA VAL A 43 4.80 8.97 0.88
C VAL A 43 5.18 8.91 -0.60
N MET A 44 5.10 10.00 -1.37
CA MET A 44 5.36 10.03 -2.81
C MET A 44 6.83 10.26 -3.18
N GLY A 45 7.76 9.84 -2.32
CA GLY A 45 9.19 9.91 -2.62
C GLY A 45 9.57 9.02 -3.81
N HIS A 46 10.64 9.38 -4.51
CA HIS A 46 11.23 8.51 -5.52
C HIS A 46 11.80 7.25 -4.85
N GLU A 47 11.53 6.09 -5.45
CA GLU A 47 12.05 4.80 -5.04
C GLU A 47 12.82 4.19 -6.23
N GLU A 48 13.94 3.53 -5.96
CA GLU A 48 14.85 3.01 -7.00
C GLU A 48 14.35 1.72 -7.67
N LEU A 49 13.50 0.97 -6.97
CA LEU A 49 12.92 -0.29 -7.46
C LEU A 49 11.50 -0.07 -8.00
N ASP A 50 10.88 -1.12 -8.50
CA ASP A 50 9.46 -1.10 -8.85
C ASP A 50 8.62 -1.21 -7.57
N TRP A 51 7.92 -0.12 -7.25
CA TRP A 51 7.06 -0.02 -6.08
C TRP A 51 5.63 0.30 -6.46
N VAL A 52 4.70 -0.41 -5.82
CA VAL A 52 3.29 -0.06 -5.81
C VAL A 52 2.92 0.57 -4.48
N MET A 53 2.09 1.60 -4.56
CA MET A 53 1.55 2.29 -3.39
C MET A 53 0.03 2.25 -3.39
N LEU A 54 -0.55 1.63 -2.36
CA LEU A 54 -1.98 1.72 -2.09
C LEU A 54 -2.24 2.82 -1.07
N VAL A 55 -3.02 3.83 -1.44
CA VAL A 55 -3.40 4.93 -0.55
C VAL A 55 -4.91 4.91 -0.35
N THR A 56 -5.35 4.79 0.91
CA THR A 56 -6.77 4.83 1.26
C THR A 56 -7.05 5.86 2.36
N CYS A 57 -8.29 6.33 2.43
CA CYS A 57 -8.75 7.27 3.44
C CYS A 57 -9.20 6.51 4.70
N LYS A 58 -8.85 7.00 5.89
CA LYS A 58 -9.26 6.38 7.16
C LYS A 58 -9.67 7.42 8.20
N GLY A 59 -10.66 7.06 9.02
CA GLY A 59 -11.16 7.89 10.11
C GLY A 59 -11.97 9.08 9.62
N TYR A 60 -13.09 8.81 8.94
CA TYR A 60 -14.05 9.85 8.56
C TYR A 60 -14.59 10.56 9.80
N ASP A 61 -14.58 11.89 9.76
CA ASP A 61 -15.15 12.77 10.75
C ASP A 61 -16.38 13.45 10.16
N ALA A 62 -17.57 13.03 10.60
CA ALA A 62 -18.83 13.55 10.09
C ALA A 62 -19.09 15.02 10.48
N ARG A 63 -18.48 15.52 11.58
CA ARG A 63 -18.66 16.92 12.00
C ARG A 63 -17.89 17.86 11.11
N GLN A 64 -16.72 17.43 10.65
CA GLN A 64 -15.87 18.23 9.75
C GLN A 64 -16.00 17.82 8.28
N ASN A 65 -16.74 16.77 7.96
CA ASN A 65 -16.88 16.18 6.62
C ASN A 65 -15.50 15.89 5.97
N THR A 66 -14.56 15.34 6.74
CA THR A 66 -13.19 15.07 6.28
C THR A 66 -12.69 13.71 6.76
N TYR A 67 -11.66 13.19 6.11
CA TYR A 67 -10.91 12.02 6.59
C TYR A 67 -9.65 12.49 7.32
N ARG A 68 -9.47 12.03 8.55
CA ARG A 68 -8.36 12.47 9.41
C ARG A 68 -7.00 11.89 8.97
N TRP A 69 -7.00 10.73 8.34
CA TRP A 69 -5.77 10.00 7.99
C TRP A 69 -5.84 9.42 6.58
N ARG A 70 -4.66 9.22 6.01
CA ARG A 70 -4.43 8.35 4.86
C ARG A 70 -3.63 7.15 5.36
N LEU A 71 -4.03 5.94 4.96
CA LEU A 71 -3.21 4.75 5.12
C LEU A 71 -2.49 4.53 3.80
N ALA A 72 -1.16 4.58 3.82
CA ALA A 72 -0.31 4.27 2.69
C ALA A 72 0.37 2.91 2.94
N ILE A 73 0.23 2.01 1.97
CA ILE A 73 0.92 0.71 1.93
C ILE A 73 1.87 0.77 0.75
N GLN A 74 3.15 0.50 0.98
CA GLN A 74 4.16 0.44 -0.07
C GLN A 74 4.66 -1.00 -0.18
N ALA A 75 4.63 -1.54 -1.40
CA ALA A 75 5.04 -2.90 -1.70
C ALA A 75 6.02 -2.89 -2.88
N VAL A 76 7.03 -3.77 -2.83
CA VAL A 76 8.07 -3.88 -3.85
C VAL A 76 7.81 -5.10 -4.73
N LEU A 77 8.02 -4.97 -6.05
CA LEU A 77 7.81 -6.07 -6.98
C LEU A 77 8.77 -7.23 -6.67
N MET A 78 8.22 -8.44 -6.62
CA MET A 78 8.98 -9.67 -6.34
C MET A 78 9.03 -10.59 -7.57
N ARG A 79 7.91 -10.77 -8.26
CA ARG A 79 7.82 -11.65 -9.44
C ARG A 79 6.76 -11.18 -10.44
N ILE A 80 6.96 -11.56 -11.70
CA ILE A 80 6.00 -11.38 -12.79
C ILE A 80 5.79 -12.76 -13.43
N GLU A 81 4.55 -13.19 -13.55
CA GLU A 81 4.16 -14.49 -14.09
C GLU A 81 3.17 -14.29 -15.24
N LEU A 82 3.24 -15.11 -16.29
CA LEU A 82 2.28 -15.04 -17.38
C LEU A 82 0.94 -15.62 -16.92
N GLU A 83 -0.13 -14.86 -17.07
CA GLU A 83 -1.45 -15.24 -16.62
C GLU A 83 -2.09 -16.27 -17.57
N GLY A 84 -2.58 -17.38 -17.02
CA GLY A 84 -3.34 -18.38 -17.78
C GLY A 84 -2.51 -19.43 -18.53
N LEU A 85 -1.22 -19.61 -18.21
CA LEU A 85 -0.48 -20.79 -18.66
C LEU A 85 -0.79 -21.99 -17.73
N PRO A 86 -1.23 -23.15 -18.25
CA PRO A 86 -1.44 -24.37 -17.45
C PRO A 86 -0.15 -25.03 -16.96
#